data_AF-L9VT74-F1
#
_entry.id   AF-L9VT74-F1
#
_cell.length_a   1.000
_cell.length_b   1.000
_cell.length_c   1.000
_cell.angle_alpha   90.00
_cell.angle_beta   90.00
_cell.angle_gamma   90.00
#
_symmetry.space_group_name_H-M   'P 1'
#
loop_
_entity.id
_entity.type
_entity.pdbx_description
1 polymer ?
#
loop_
_entity_poly.entity_id
_entity_poly.type
_entity_poly.pdbx_seq_one_letter_code
_entity_poly.pdbx_strand_id
1 'polypeptide(L)'
;MDWEAPADAWYVWVAVAIVSFAMAGIVLGLPTAPPPDADGTANAIEETSGSSYEAASTYGYDADEIKIDGTTIELRNEEGTDRSSLRYEQVVVVNGDDRLERLVYGETFEEEFEDEIDEPHEDAATVFMDRLAAAEEDNAGEWLTASEELTVRQVAVEPNEVRDIHVEATDHQTVDIITDEYTVPRKIDASFSGFGDESTDVHYTVTGTSIVEEEYDGSSSFWSEVADTFSDWVDSARCWLSDCEDETDPEDELNPLYETEREWTHRGTSTQYVHLDYEYRGEDEDVWVGDYPLTVTAEFDGTTCSATLDSSSDDAHLCPLGTDSEERADELNWIELNDETEKYHVTLVVV
;
A
#
# COMPACT_ATOMS: atom_id res chain seq x y z
N MET A 1 -46.39 87.71 34.58
CA MET A 1 -46.13 86.61 33.64
C MET A 1 -44.67 86.26 33.87
N ASP A 2 -44.43 85.45 34.89
CA ASP A 2 -43.09 84.98 35.22
C ASP A 2 -42.68 83.99 34.13
N TRP A 3 -41.76 84.43 33.28
CA TRP A 3 -41.07 83.57 32.35
C TRP A 3 -39.98 82.88 33.15
N GLU A 4 -40.37 81.80 33.83
CA GLU A 4 -39.44 80.76 34.24
C GLU A 4 -38.82 80.22 32.94
N ALA A 5 -37.75 80.88 32.50
CA ALA A 5 -36.91 80.38 31.43
C ALA A 5 -36.46 78.99 31.89
N PRO A 6 -36.80 77.92 31.16
CA PRO A 6 -36.52 76.59 31.65
C PRO A 6 -35.00 76.44 31.70
N ALA A 7 -34.44 76.51 32.90
CA ALA A 7 -33.05 76.17 33.22
C ALA A 7 -32.72 74.69 32.90
N ASP A 8 -33.67 73.98 32.29
CA ASP A 8 -33.67 72.56 31.99
C ASP A 8 -33.30 72.24 30.52
N ALA A 9 -33.16 73.25 29.66
CA ALA A 9 -32.93 73.01 28.22
C ALA A 9 -31.58 72.35 27.91
N TRP A 10 -30.55 72.55 28.74
CA TRP A 10 -29.22 71.98 28.48
C TRP A 10 -29.13 70.47 28.77
N TYR A 11 -29.90 69.98 29.74
CA TYR A 11 -30.01 68.54 30.00
C TYR A 11 -30.65 67.81 28.82
N VAL A 12 -31.61 68.44 28.14
CA VAL A 12 -32.21 67.91 26.90
C VAL A 12 -31.16 67.79 25.80
N TRP A 13 -30.33 68.81 25.59
CA TRP A 13 -29.25 68.75 24.59
C TRP A 13 -28.22 67.66 24.89
N VAL A 14 -27.84 67.49 26.16
CA VAL A 14 -26.93 66.41 26.60
C VAL A 14 -27.57 65.03 26.38
N ALA A 15 -28.83 64.87 26.76
CA ALA A 15 -29.57 63.62 26.55
C ALA A 15 -29.67 63.27 25.05
N VAL A 16 -29.98 64.25 24.19
CA VAL A 16 -30.03 64.07 22.74
C VAL A 16 -28.67 63.70 22.17
N ALA A 17 -27.58 64.32 22.63
CA ALA A 17 -26.24 63.98 22.19
C ALA A 17 -25.87 62.53 22.57
N ILE A 18 -26.14 62.11 23.81
CA ILE A 18 -25.90 60.74 24.26
C ILE A 18 -26.69 59.74 23.41
N VAL A 19 -27.98 60.00 23.18
CA VAL A 19 -28.83 59.14 22.34
C VAL A 19 -28.32 59.10 20.90
N SER A 20 -27.86 60.23 20.36
CA SER A 20 -27.34 60.29 18.98
C SER A 20 -26.02 59.51 18.84
N PHE A 21 -25.11 59.62 19.81
CA PHE A 21 -23.89 58.81 19.84
C PHE A 21 -24.19 57.33 20.03
N ALA A 22 -25.18 56.98 20.86
CA ALA A 22 -25.62 55.60 21.03
C ALA A 22 -26.20 55.04 19.71
N MET A 23 -27.05 55.79 19.01
CA MET A 23 -27.56 55.38 17.69
C MET A 23 -26.45 55.28 16.63
N ALA A 24 -25.53 56.24 16.60
CA ALA A 24 -24.40 56.22 15.68
C ALA A 24 -23.50 55.00 15.93
N GLY A 25 -23.24 54.66 17.20
CA GLY A 25 -22.50 53.46 17.58
C GLY A 25 -23.20 52.17 17.14
N ILE A 26 -24.54 52.12 17.23
CA ILE A 26 -25.31 50.98 16.73
C ILE A 26 -25.18 50.89 15.21
N VAL A 27 -25.39 51.98 14.47
CA VAL A 27 -25.33 51.98 13.00
C VAL A 27 -23.93 51.62 12.49
N LEU A 28 -22.87 52.09 13.14
CA LEU A 28 -21.48 51.79 12.78
C LEU A 28 -21.04 50.38 13.20
N GLY A 29 -21.79 49.71 14.08
CA GLY A 29 -21.52 48.34 14.50
C GLY A 29 -22.38 47.29 13.81
N LEU A 30 -23.24 47.69 12.86
CA LEU A 30 -23.97 46.75 12.03
C LEU A 30 -23.05 46.20 10.93
N PRO A 31 -23.14 44.89 10.61
CA PRO A 31 -22.40 44.29 9.52
C PRO A 31 -22.59 45.06 8.21
N THR A 32 -21.51 45.32 7.49
CA THR A 32 -21.58 46.08 6.23
C THR A 32 -21.84 45.18 5.02
N ALA A 33 -21.57 43.88 5.16
CA ALA A 33 -21.90 42.82 4.23
C ALA A 33 -22.63 41.65 4.94
N PRO A 34 -23.36 40.79 4.20
CA PRO A 34 -23.90 39.55 4.75
C PRO A 34 -22.77 38.58 5.16
N PRO A 35 -23.05 37.61 6.04
CA PRO A 35 -22.13 36.48 6.25
C PRO A 35 -21.92 35.71 4.93
N PRO A 36 -20.83 34.93 4.83
CA PRO A 36 -20.56 34.10 3.65
C PRO A 36 -21.68 33.09 3.39
N ASP A 37 -21.84 32.66 2.13
CA ASP A 37 -22.86 31.68 1.70
C ASP A 37 -22.29 30.26 1.72
N ALA A 38 -22.31 29.61 2.90
CA ALA A 38 -21.80 28.25 3.04
C ALA A 38 -22.70 27.23 2.33
N ASP A 39 -24.01 27.48 2.26
CA ASP A 39 -24.96 26.64 1.52
C ASP A 39 -24.69 26.70 0.01
N GLY A 40 -24.46 27.88 -0.56
CA GLY A 40 -24.11 28.04 -1.97
C GLY A 40 -22.82 27.30 -2.33
N THR A 41 -21.81 27.40 -1.47
CA THR A 41 -20.55 26.67 -1.61
C THR A 41 -20.75 25.16 -1.54
N ALA A 42 -21.46 24.65 -0.51
CA ALA A 42 -21.76 23.23 -0.38
C ALA A 42 -22.49 22.67 -1.61
N ASN A 43 -23.51 23.37 -2.11
CA ASN A 43 -24.24 22.94 -3.31
C ASN A 43 -23.34 22.85 -4.54
N ALA A 44 -22.34 23.73 -4.69
CA ALA A 44 -21.40 23.69 -5.81
C ALA A 44 -20.47 22.47 -5.74
N ILE A 45 -20.00 22.12 -4.54
CA ILE A 45 -19.22 20.90 -4.31
C ILE A 45 -20.08 19.67 -4.63
N GLU A 46 -21.28 19.60 -4.06
CA GLU A 46 -22.21 18.47 -4.27
C GLU A 46 -22.62 18.27 -5.73
N GLU A 47 -22.75 19.35 -6.51
CA GLU A 47 -23.04 19.25 -7.94
C GLU A 47 -21.90 18.55 -8.70
N THR A 48 -20.66 18.73 -8.26
CA THR A 48 -19.48 18.08 -8.86
C THR A 48 -19.33 16.65 -8.34
N SER A 49 -19.40 16.46 -7.02
CA SER A 49 -19.26 15.15 -6.36
C SER A 49 -20.35 14.15 -6.74
N GLY A 50 -21.55 14.63 -7.11
CA GLY A 50 -22.65 13.76 -7.50
C GLY A 50 -22.56 13.20 -8.93
N SER A 51 -21.50 13.51 -9.68
CA SER A 51 -21.31 12.99 -11.03
C SER A 51 -20.83 11.53 -10.98
N SER A 52 -21.23 10.73 -11.96
CA SER A 52 -20.72 9.35 -12.14
C SER A 52 -19.47 9.31 -13.03
N TYR A 53 -19.03 10.48 -13.48
CA TYR A 53 -17.89 10.68 -14.37
C TYR A 53 -17.03 11.80 -13.81
N GLU A 54 -15.76 11.84 -14.20
CA GLU A 54 -14.90 12.96 -13.87
C GLU A 54 -15.59 14.30 -14.20
N ALA A 55 -15.63 15.18 -13.20
CA ALA A 55 -16.26 16.47 -13.27
C ALA A 55 -15.41 17.48 -12.52
N ALA A 56 -15.40 18.72 -12.98
CA ALA A 56 -14.71 19.81 -12.31
C ALA A 56 -15.57 21.06 -12.33
N SER A 57 -15.49 21.85 -11.26
CA SER A 57 -16.13 23.16 -11.17
C SER A 57 -15.27 24.14 -10.37
N THR A 58 -15.47 25.42 -10.64
CA THR A 58 -14.88 26.51 -9.88
C THR A 58 -16.01 27.38 -9.36
N TYR A 59 -15.95 27.77 -8.10
CA TYR A 59 -16.98 28.58 -7.45
C TYR A 59 -16.37 29.72 -6.65
N GLY A 60 -16.75 30.94 -6.97
CA GLY A 60 -16.36 32.13 -6.22
C GLY A 60 -17.17 32.27 -4.93
N TYR A 61 -16.51 32.59 -3.82
CA TYR A 61 -17.14 32.74 -2.51
C TYR A 61 -16.57 33.96 -1.78
N ASP A 62 -17.35 34.52 -0.83
CA ASP A 62 -17.00 35.76 -0.12
C ASP A 62 -16.64 35.45 1.35
N ALA A 63 -15.51 34.75 1.51
CA ALA A 63 -14.96 34.40 2.82
C ALA A 63 -13.47 34.77 2.90
N ASP A 64 -13.00 35.11 4.10
CA ASP A 64 -11.57 35.32 4.37
C ASP A 64 -10.89 33.99 4.70
N GLU A 65 -11.62 33.07 5.32
CA GLU A 65 -11.15 31.75 5.71
C GLU A 65 -12.25 30.70 5.53
N ILE A 66 -11.82 29.48 5.21
CA ILE A 66 -12.67 28.32 4.97
C ILE A 66 -12.13 27.13 5.76
N LYS A 67 -13.02 26.31 6.28
CA LYS A 67 -12.71 25.05 6.93
C LYS A 67 -13.63 23.98 6.37
N ILE A 68 -13.04 22.88 5.92
CA ILE A 68 -13.77 21.70 5.48
C ILE A 68 -13.35 20.53 6.37
N ASP A 69 -14.33 19.83 6.92
CA ASP A 69 -14.16 18.69 7.83
C ASP A 69 -14.99 17.54 7.28
N GLY A 70 -14.44 16.87 6.26
CA GLY A 70 -15.02 15.76 5.49
C GLY A 70 -16.38 16.04 4.83
N THR A 71 -17.42 16.23 5.66
CA THR A 71 -18.82 16.47 5.27
C THR A 71 -19.38 17.80 5.78
N THR A 72 -18.59 18.64 6.45
CA THR A 72 -19.02 19.96 6.92
C THR A 72 -18.14 21.05 6.35
N ILE A 73 -18.75 22.14 5.88
CA ILE A 73 -18.06 23.35 5.42
C ILE A 73 -18.42 24.49 6.35
N GLU A 74 -17.42 25.21 6.84
CA GLU A 74 -17.59 26.46 7.57
C GLU A 74 -16.82 27.57 6.85
N LEU A 75 -17.48 28.69 6.62
CA LEU A 75 -16.91 29.89 6.01
C LEU A 75 -16.94 31.01 7.02
N ARG A 76 -15.90 31.84 7.07
CA ARG A 76 -15.91 33.06 7.89
C ARG A 76 -15.28 34.25 7.20
N ASN A 77 -15.82 35.41 7.51
CA ASN A 77 -15.25 36.71 7.17
C ASN A 77 -15.41 37.67 8.36
N GLU A 78 -15.01 38.94 8.19
CA GLU A 78 -15.19 39.99 9.20
C GLU A 78 -16.65 40.16 9.68
N GLU A 79 -17.63 39.76 8.87
CA GLU A 79 -19.06 39.96 9.09
C GLU A 79 -19.75 38.77 9.77
N GLY A 80 -19.12 37.59 9.79
CA GLY A 80 -19.64 36.43 10.50
C GLY A 80 -19.07 35.08 10.06
N THR A 81 -19.68 34.02 10.58
CA THR A 81 -19.39 32.63 10.20
C THR A 81 -20.69 31.95 9.79
N ASP A 82 -20.66 31.25 8.67
CA ASP A 82 -21.75 30.40 8.21
C ASP A 82 -21.27 28.96 8.06
N ARG A 83 -22.20 27.99 8.14
CA ARG A 83 -21.88 26.57 8.08
C ARG A 83 -22.92 25.79 7.30
N SER A 84 -22.47 24.85 6.50
CA SER A 84 -23.34 23.90 5.80
C SER A 84 -22.78 22.48 5.87
N SER A 85 -23.65 21.50 5.68
CA SER A 85 -23.29 20.08 5.66
C SER A 85 -23.47 19.54 4.25
N LEU A 86 -22.46 18.83 3.77
CA LEU A 86 -22.49 18.04 2.54
C LEU A 86 -23.32 16.76 2.78
N ARG A 87 -24.06 16.36 1.75
CA ARG A 87 -24.93 15.16 1.74
C ARG A 87 -24.26 13.97 1.11
N TYR A 88 -23.30 14.21 0.23
CA TYR A 88 -22.57 13.19 -0.51
C TYR A 88 -21.27 12.82 0.22
N GLU A 89 -20.48 11.97 -0.43
CA GLU A 89 -19.25 11.36 0.04
C GLU A 89 -18.24 12.36 0.62
N GLN A 90 -17.25 11.83 1.34
CA GLN A 90 -16.20 12.64 1.95
C GLN A 90 -15.42 13.43 0.89
N VAL A 91 -15.19 14.71 1.20
CA VAL A 91 -14.42 15.62 0.37
C VAL A 91 -13.04 15.83 1.00
N VAL A 92 -11.99 15.73 0.18
CA VAL A 92 -10.60 15.87 0.63
C VAL A 92 -10.07 17.23 0.21
N VAL A 93 -9.57 18.00 1.18
CA VAL A 93 -8.86 19.25 0.91
C VAL A 93 -7.40 18.95 0.68
N VAL A 94 -6.88 19.32 -0.49
CA VAL A 94 -5.56 18.90 -0.95
C VAL A 94 -4.53 20.02 -0.99
N ASN A 95 -4.85 21.18 -0.40
CA ASN A 95 -3.93 22.30 -0.30
C ASN A 95 -2.58 21.87 0.29
N GLY A 96 -1.49 22.14 -0.43
CA GLY A 96 -0.13 21.80 -0.03
C GLY A 96 0.39 20.45 -0.54
N ASP A 97 -0.45 19.60 -1.17
CA ASP A 97 0.01 18.45 -1.93
C ASP A 97 0.07 18.79 -3.44
N ASP A 98 1.27 19.09 -3.92
CA ASP A 98 1.49 19.53 -5.30
C ASP A 98 0.95 18.54 -6.36
N ARG A 99 0.90 17.23 -6.08
CA ARG A 99 0.43 16.21 -7.04
C ARG A 99 -1.08 16.19 -7.10
N LEU A 100 -1.74 16.14 -5.95
CA LEU A 100 -3.19 16.17 -5.84
C LEU A 100 -3.76 17.51 -6.35
N GLU A 101 -3.08 18.63 -6.13
CA GLU A 101 -3.46 19.92 -6.71
C GLU A 101 -3.41 19.91 -8.25
N ARG A 102 -2.42 19.25 -8.86
CA ARG A 102 -2.35 19.12 -10.34
C ARG A 102 -3.53 18.34 -10.90
N LEU A 103 -3.97 17.28 -10.23
CA LEU A 103 -5.22 16.60 -10.58
C LEU A 103 -6.40 17.58 -10.55
N VAL A 104 -6.57 18.34 -9.46
CA VAL A 104 -7.64 19.35 -9.36
C VAL A 104 -7.59 20.36 -10.51
N TYR A 105 -6.40 20.77 -10.94
CA TYR A 105 -6.21 21.77 -11.99
C TYR A 105 -6.26 21.25 -13.43
N GLY A 106 -6.35 19.94 -13.66
CA GLY A 106 -6.61 19.42 -15.01
C GLY A 106 -5.79 18.20 -15.42
N GLU A 107 -4.70 17.87 -14.71
CA GLU A 107 -3.89 16.69 -15.01
C GLU A 107 -4.74 15.41 -14.89
N THR A 108 -4.45 14.38 -15.68
CA THR A 108 -5.12 13.08 -15.52
C THR A 108 -4.39 12.24 -14.49
N PHE A 109 -5.08 11.24 -13.95
CA PHE A 109 -4.49 10.32 -12.98
C PHE A 109 -3.29 9.57 -13.58
N GLU A 110 -3.44 9.10 -14.82
CA GLU A 110 -2.43 8.31 -15.52
C GLU A 110 -1.17 9.11 -15.86
N GLU A 111 -1.32 10.41 -16.14
CA GLU A 111 -0.17 11.28 -16.38
C GLU A 111 0.56 11.63 -15.07
N GLU A 112 -0.19 11.87 -13.99
CA GLU A 112 0.39 12.27 -12.70
C GLU A 112 1.05 11.10 -11.94
N PHE A 113 0.52 9.89 -12.08
CA PHE A 113 0.99 8.67 -11.43
C PHE A 113 1.62 7.68 -12.42
N GLU A 114 2.15 8.16 -13.56
CA GLU A 114 2.78 7.33 -14.60
C GLU A 114 3.90 6.44 -14.03
N ASP A 115 4.75 7.02 -13.16
CA ASP A 115 5.86 6.28 -12.54
C ASP A 115 5.34 5.09 -11.71
N GLU A 116 4.32 5.30 -10.86
CA GLU A 116 3.75 4.22 -10.03
C GLU A 116 2.89 3.23 -10.82
N ILE A 117 2.35 3.64 -11.98
CA ILE A 117 1.65 2.74 -12.90
C ILE A 117 2.64 1.82 -13.64
N ASP A 118 3.78 2.38 -14.05
CA ASP A 118 4.83 1.63 -14.75
C ASP A 118 5.68 0.78 -13.80
N GLU A 119 5.67 1.08 -12.49
CA GLU A 119 6.40 0.34 -11.47
C GLU A 119 5.60 -0.87 -10.93
N PRO A 120 6.02 -2.13 -11.21
CA PRO A 120 5.23 -3.33 -10.94
C PRO A 120 5.12 -3.71 -9.45
N HIS A 121 5.72 -2.93 -8.55
CA HIS A 121 5.66 -3.13 -7.10
C HIS A 121 4.92 -2.03 -6.37
N GLU A 122 4.48 -1.00 -7.11
CA GLU A 122 3.71 0.10 -6.55
C GLU A 122 2.29 0.03 -7.09
N ASP A 123 1.32 0.20 -6.18
CA ASP A 123 -0.07 0.37 -6.55
C ASP A 123 -0.33 1.88 -6.58
N ALA A 124 -0.41 2.46 -7.77
CA ALA A 124 -0.67 3.88 -7.97
C ALA A 124 -1.96 4.35 -7.26
N ALA A 125 -3.01 3.52 -7.21
CA ALA A 125 -4.25 3.85 -6.50
C ALA A 125 -4.00 3.89 -4.99
N THR A 126 -3.22 2.96 -4.45
CA THR A 126 -2.79 2.98 -3.04
C THR A 126 -1.92 4.18 -2.71
N VAL A 127 -0.93 4.51 -3.55
CA VAL A 127 -0.08 5.71 -3.36
C VAL A 127 -0.94 6.98 -3.40
N PHE A 128 -1.93 7.04 -4.29
CA PHE A 128 -2.91 8.12 -4.32
C PHE A 128 -3.73 8.18 -3.03
N MET A 129 -4.27 7.06 -2.54
CA MET A 129 -5.02 7.00 -1.28
C MET A 129 -4.18 7.39 -0.06
N ASP A 130 -2.91 7.02 -0.02
CA ASP A 130 -1.97 7.45 1.02
C ASP A 130 -1.77 8.96 1.04
N ARG A 131 -1.68 9.57 -0.14
CA ARG A 131 -1.63 11.04 -0.26
C ARG A 131 -2.93 11.69 0.17
N LEU A 132 -4.08 11.10 -0.17
CA LEU A 132 -5.37 11.61 0.31
C LEU A 132 -5.47 11.54 1.83
N ALA A 133 -5.01 10.45 2.44
CA ALA A 133 -4.98 10.28 3.89
C ALA A 133 -4.08 11.33 4.56
N ALA A 134 -2.89 11.58 4.00
CA ALA A 134 -1.99 12.62 4.49
C ALA A 134 -2.60 14.03 4.33
N ALA A 135 -3.21 14.32 3.19
CA ALA A 135 -3.87 15.60 2.95
C ALA A 135 -5.07 15.81 3.88
N GLU A 136 -5.82 14.75 4.19
CA GLU A 136 -6.89 14.79 5.20
C GLU A 136 -6.32 15.09 6.59
N GLU A 137 -5.25 14.39 7.02
CA GLU A 137 -4.62 14.62 8.31
C GLU A 137 -4.09 16.07 8.46
N ASP A 138 -3.56 16.64 7.37
CA ASP A 138 -2.97 17.97 7.36
C ASP A 138 -4.01 19.10 7.28
N ASN A 139 -5.14 18.88 6.60
CA ASN A 139 -6.09 19.96 6.25
C ASN A 139 -7.48 19.83 6.88
N ALA A 140 -7.94 18.63 7.24
CA ALA A 140 -9.31 18.42 7.70
C ALA A 140 -9.58 19.15 9.02
N GLY A 141 -10.65 19.94 9.04
CA GLY A 141 -11.04 20.70 10.23
C GLY A 141 -10.14 21.90 10.57
N GLU A 142 -9.15 22.21 9.73
CA GLU A 142 -8.29 23.39 9.89
C GLU A 142 -8.87 24.60 9.14
N TRP A 143 -8.63 25.81 9.68
CA TRP A 143 -8.99 27.04 9.00
C TRP A 143 -7.90 27.41 8.00
N LEU A 144 -8.25 27.33 6.73
CA LEU A 144 -7.39 27.70 5.61
C LEU A 144 -7.73 29.12 5.16
N THR A 145 -6.71 29.86 4.72
CA THR A 145 -6.92 31.17 4.09
C THR A 145 -7.66 30.95 2.79
N ALA A 146 -8.82 31.59 2.65
CA ALA A 146 -9.62 31.45 1.45
C ALA A 146 -8.94 32.15 0.26
N SER A 147 -8.94 31.48 -0.88
CA SER A 147 -8.76 32.14 -2.16
C SER A 147 -10.06 32.83 -2.60
N GLU A 148 -10.02 33.52 -3.75
CA GLU A 148 -11.22 34.13 -4.34
C GLU A 148 -12.18 33.06 -4.93
N GLU A 149 -11.68 31.85 -5.22
CA GLU A 149 -12.39 30.80 -5.94
C GLU A 149 -11.96 29.41 -5.48
N LEU A 150 -12.91 28.57 -5.05
CA LEU A 150 -12.63 27.17 -4.76
C LEU A 150 -12.71 26.35 -6.05
N THR A 151 -11.79 25.40 -6.22
CA THR A 151 -11.83 24.46 -7.35
C THR A 151 -12.10 23.08 -6.82
N VAL A 152 -13.13 22.43 -7.35
CA VAL A 152 -13.52 21.06 -7.02
C VAL A 152 -13.30 20.19 -8.24
N ARG A 153 -12.73 19.01 -8.03
CA ARG A 153 -12.67 17.97 -9.04
C ARG A 153 -13.05 16.62 -8.46
N GLN A 154 -13.92 15.90 -9.15
CA GLN A 154 -14.11 14.48 -8.94
C GLN A 154 -13.16 13.70 -9.84
N VAL A 155 -12.31 12.89 -9.24
CA VAL A 155 -11.35 12.02 -9.93
C VAL A 155 -11.84 10.58 -9.81
N ALA A 156 -11.80 9.86 -10.93
CA ALA A 156 -12.10 8.43 -10.97
C ALA A 156 -10.80 7.66 -11.18
N VAL A 157 -10.46 6.80 -10.23
CA VAL A 157 -9.21 6.02 -10.22
C VAL A 157 -9.54 4.55 -10.39
N GLU A 158 -8.89 3.91 -11.36
CA GLU A 158 -8.98 2.45 -11.52
C GLU A 158 -8.20 1.76 -10.40
N PRO A 159 -8.75 0.71 -9.76
CA PRO A 159 -7.96 -0.13 -8.88
C PRO A 159 -6.80 -0.70 -9.70
N ASN A 160 -5.57 -0.57 -9.20
CA ASN A 160 -4.44 -1.21 -9.84
C ASN A 160 -4.47 -2.70 -9.49
N GLU A 161 -4.25 -3.52 -10.51
CA GLU A 161 -4.22 -4.97 -10.36
C GLU A 161 -2.84 -5.35 -9.81
N VAL A 162 -2.67 -5.37 -8.48
CA VAL A 162 -1.38 -5.74 -7.89
C VAL A 162 -1.05 -7.18 -8.29
N ARG A 163 0.12 -7.36 -8.89
CA ARG A 163 0.64 -8.69 -9.23
C ARG A 163 1.28 -9.29 -7.99
N ASP A 164 0.52 -10.12 -7.29
CA ASP A 164 1.04 -10.91 -6.18
C ASP A 164 1.56 -12.26 -6.65
N ILE A 165 2.77 -12.57 -6.19
CA ILE A 165 3.37 -13.88 -6.31
C ILE A 165 3.62 -14.39 -4.90
N HIS A 166 2.64 -15.12 -4.41
CA HIS A 166 2.73 -15.82 -3.14
C HIS A 166 3.34 -17.20 -3.37
N VAL A 167 4.37 -17.52 -2.57
CA VAL A 167 5.01 -18.83 -2.56
C VAL A 167 4.85 -19.48 -1.20
N GLU A 168 4.45 -20.75 -1.19
CA GLU A 168 4.27 -21.56 0.01
C GLU A 168 5.01 -22.90 -0.15
N ALA A 169 5.95 -23.18 0.74
CA ALA A 169 6.56 -24.49 0.92
C ALA A 169 5.50 -25.46 1.50
N THR A 170 5.15 -26.50 0.74
CA THR A 170 4.17 -27.51 1.13
C THR A 170 4.75 -28.93 1.04
N ASP A 171 4.00 -29.89 1.60
CA ASP A 171 4.35 -31.32 1.62
C ASP A 171 5.73 -31.61 2.22
N HIS A 172 5.95 -31.21 3.48
CA HIS A 172 7.25 -31.42 4.15
C HIS A 172 7.57 -32.89 4.43
N GLN A 173 8.84 -33.24 4.32
CA GLN A 173 9.41 -34.53 4.70
C GLN A 173 10.47 -34.36 5.76
N THR A 174 10.41 -35.18 6.81
CA THR A 174 11.50 -35.31 7.77
C THR A 174 12.52 -36.31 7.24
N VAL A 175 13.78 -35.88 7.14
CA VAL A 175 14.94 -36.69 6.77
C VAL A 175 15.84 -36.79 8.02
N ASP A 176 16.18 -38.01 8.38
CA ASP A 176 17.09 -38.32 9.50
C ASP A 176 18.49 -38.53 8.92
N ILE A 177 19.40 -37.61 9.24
CA ILE A 177 20.80 -37.66 8.82
C ILE A 177 21.66 -37.87 10.06
N ILE A 178 21.99 -39.14 10.33
CA ILE A 178 22.93 -39.65 11.36
C ILE A 178 22.58 -39.27 12.81
N THR A 179 22.54 -37.97 13.13
CA THR A 179 22.24 -37.43 14.47
C THR A 179 21.16 -36.36 14.48
N ASP A 180 20.76 -35.82 13.32
CA ASP A 180 19.91 -34.65 13.22
C ASP A 180 18.70 -34.92 12.30
N GLU A 181 17.53 -34.43 12.72
CA GLU A 181 16.29 -34.50 11.95
C GLU A 181 16.07 -33.17 11.23
N TYR A 182 16.05 -33.20 9.90
CA TYR A 182 15.78 -32.05 9.05
C TYR A 182 14.39 -32.15 8.46
N THR A 183 13.64 -31.05 8.45
CA THR A 183 12.31 -31.00 7.80
C THR A 183 12.43 -30.14 6.55
N VAL A 184 12.34 -30.79 5.40
CA VAL A 184 12.53 -30.15 4.09
C VAL A 184 11.22 -30.18 3.30
N PRO A 185 10.86 -29.10 2.59
CA PRO A 185 9.66 -29.10 1.76
C PRO A 185 9.86 -29.96 0.51
N ARG A 186 8.84 -30.73 0.11
CA ARG A 186 8.87 -31.49 -1.16
C ARG A 186 8.22 -30.73 -2.31
N LYS A 187 7.59 -29.60 -2.02
CA LYS A 187 6.83 -28.83 -3.00
C LYS A 187 6.89 -27.35 -2.63
N ILE A 188 6.99 -26.50 -3.63
CA ILE A 188 6.76 -25.07 -3.50
C ILE A 188 5.57 -24.74 -4.37
N ASP A 189 4.52 -24.24 -3.75
CA ASP A 189 3.31 -23.78 -4.38
C ASP A 189 3.49 -22.31 -4.69
N ALA A 190 3.47 -21.95 -5.97
CA ALA A 190 3.53 -20.56 -6.40
C ALA A 190 2.16 -20.18 -6.93
N SER A 191 1.45 -19.32 -6.20
CA SER A 191 0.22 -18.70 -6.68
C SER A 191 0.51 -17.32 -7.22
N PHE A 192 0.11 -17.12 -8.48
CA PHE A 192 0.10 -15.83 -9.12
C PHE A 192 -1.33 -15.28 -9.09
N SER A 193 -1.52 -14.12 -8.48
CA SER A 193 -2.73 -13.31 -8.62
C SER A 193 -2.35 -11.97 -9.24
N GLY A 194 -2.79 -11.77 -10.46
CA GLY A 194 -2.86 -10.48 -11.12
C GLY A 194 -4.08 -10.53 -12.02
N PHE A 195 -4.86 -9.46 -12.02
CA PHE A 195 -5.88 -9.27 -13.02
C PHE A 195 -5.22 -8.64 -14.27
N GLY A 196 -5.86 -8.76 -15.43
CA GLY A 196 -5.27 -8.42 -16.73
C GLY A 196 -5.44 -9.53 -17.78
N ASP A 197 -5.83 -9.14 -19.00
CA ASP A 197 -6.05 -10.03 -20.15
C ASP A 197 -4.74 -10.50 -20.83
N GLU A 198 -3.63 -9.88 -20.46
CA GLU A 198 -2.30 -10.10 -21.01
C GLU A 198 -1.62 -11.29 -20.33
N SER A 199 -0.97 -12.12 -21.15
CA SER A 199 -0.21 -13.25 -20.62
C SER A 199 1.14 -12.76 -20.12
N THR A 200 1.42 -12.94 -18.82
CA THR A 200 2.73 -12.63 -18.22
C THR A 200 3.55 -13.91 -18.16
N ASP A 201 4.75 -13.90 -18.73
CA ASP A 201 5.73 -14.97 -18.56
C ASP A 201 6.44 -14.76 -17.22
N VAL A 202 6.37 -15.76 -16.34
CA VAL A 202 7.02 -15.73 -15.02
C VAL A 202 8.05 -16.87 -14.97
N HIS A 203 9.30 -16.49 -14.75
CA HIS A 203 10.42 -17.41 -14.59
C HIS A 203 10.76 -17.56 -13.12
N TYR A 204 10.70 -18.77 -12.57
CA TYR A 204 11.01 -19.02 -11.17
C TYR A 204 12.33 -19.76 -11.04
N THR A 205 13.16 -19.24 -10.12
CA THR A 205 14.41 -19.85 -9.70
C THR A 205 14.33 -20.15 -8.21
N VAL A 206 14.48 -21.40 -7.82
CA VAL A 206 14.59 -21.79 -6.41
C VAL A 206 16.03 -22.18 -6.13
N THR A 207 16.62 -21.53 -5.14
CA THR A 207 18.01 -21.71 -4.73
C THR A 207 18.07 -22.09 -3.26
N GLY A 208 18.85 -23.11 -2.92
CA GLY A 208 19.07 -23.53 -1.53
C GLY A 208 20.43 -24.20 -1.33
N THR A 209 20.86 -24.30 -0.08
CA THR A 209 22.08 -25.01 0.31
C THR A 209 21.81 -26.47 0.61
N SER A 210 22.55 -27.37 -0.02
CA SER A 210 22.51 -28.81 0.30
C SER A 210 23.22 -29.09 1.63
N ILE A 211 22.63 -29.96 2.47
CA ILE A 211 23.21 -30.51 3.70
C ILE A 211 24.24 -31.61 3.38
N VAL A 212 24.27 -32.10 2.14
CA VAL A 212 25.33 -33.03 1.72
C VAL A 212 26.63 -32.25 1.58
N GLU A 213 27.47 -32.33 2.59
CA GLU A 213 28.87 -31.91 2.49
C GLU A 213 29.53 -32.66 1.34
N GLU A 214 30.14 -31.91 0.42
CA GLU A 214 30.94 -32.45 -0.67
C GLU A 214 32.30 -32.98 -0.13
N GLU A 215 32.28 -33.77 0.95
CA GLU A 215 33.45 -34.55 1.38
C GLU A 215 33.51 -35.92 0.68
N TYR A 216 32.89 -36.06 -0.50
CA TYR A 216 32.90 -37.30 -1.27
C TYR A 216 33.09 -37.04 -2.78
N ASP A 217 34.31 -36.63 -3.16
CA ASP A 217 34.86 -36.69 -4.54
C ASP A 217 35.11 -38.16 -5.00
N GLY A 218 34.14 -39.03 -4.69
CA GLY A 218 34.23 -40.48 -4.79
C GLY A 218 32.90 -41.14 -5.13
N SER A 219 31.97 -40.47 -5.82
CA SER A 219 30.64 -41.03 -6.12
C SER A 219 30.62 -42.20 -7.13
N SER A 220 31.78 -42.70 -7.58
CA SER A 220 31.87 -44.05 -8.19
C SER A 220 32.29 -45.15 -7.20
N SER A 221 32.69 -44.77 -5.97
CA SER A 221 33.05 -45.71 -4.89
C SER A 221 31.99 -45.87 -3.81
N PHE A 222 31.00 -44.97 -3.64
CA PHE A 222 29.96 -45.16 -2.60
C PHE A 222 29.22 -46.49 -2.73
N TRP A 223 28.88 -46.95 -3.95
CA TRP A 223 28.30 -48.28 -4.14
C TRP A 223 29.32 -49.43 -4.03
N SER A 224 30.61 -49.17 -4.22
CA SER A 224 31.66 -50.13 -3.87
C SER A 224 31.91 -50.18 -2.37
N GLU A 225 31.71 -49.09 -1.64
CA GLU A 225 31.86 -48.95 -0.19
C GLU A 225 30.60 -49.35 0.57
N VAL A 226 29.41 -49.35 -0.02
CA VAL A 226 28.23 -50.00 0.58
C VAL A 226 28.28 -51.52 0.38
N ALA A 227 28.85 -51.98 -0.74
CA ALA A 227 29.18 -53.40 -0.94
C ALA A 227 30.36 -53.84 -0.06
N ASP A 228 31.35 -52.96 0.13
CA ASP A 228 32.48 -53.21 1.03
C ASP A 228 32.09 -52.97 2.48
N THR A 229 31.12 -52.12 2.86
CA THR A 229 30.66 -51.95 4.26
C THR A 229 29.90 -53.18 4.77
N PHE A 230 29.24 -53.93 3.87
CA PHE A 230 28.71 -55.26 4.24
C PHE A 230 29.81 -56.34 4.31
N SER A 231 30.98 -56.11 3.70
CA SER A 231 32.21 -56.91 3.82
C SER A 231 33.08 -56.48 5.02
N ASP A 232 33.07 -55.20 5.38
CA ASP A 232 33.85 -54.57 6.44
C ASP A 232 33.12 -54.66 7.77
N TRP A 233 31.82 -54.97 7.81
CA TRP A 233 31.21 -55.51 9.02
C TRP A 233 31.73 -56.95 9.32
N VAL A 234 32.20 -57.68 8.30
CA VAL A 234 32.83 -59.01 8.43
C VAL A 234 34.33 -58.90 8.72
N ASP A 235 35.03 -57.84 8.26
CA ASP A 235 36.44 -57.58 8.58
C ASP A 235 36.69 -56.60 9.77
N SER A 236 35.70 -55.80 10.19
CA SER A 236 35.73 -55.05 11.48
C SER A 236 35.61 -55.97 12.69
N ALA A 237 35.12 -57.20 12.50
CA ALA A 237 35.28 -58.28 13.48
C ALA A 237 36.75 -58.72 13.65
N ARG A 238 37.65 -58.37 12.72
CA ARG A 238 39.11 -58.59 12.82
C ARG A 238 39.87 -57.37 13.37
N CYS A 239 39.45 -56.13 13.10
CA CYS A 239 40.10 -54.94 13.67
C CYS A 239 39.85 -54.75 15.18
N TRP A 240 38.78 -55.32 15.75
CA TRP A 240 38.60 -55.36 17.21
C TRP A 240 39.69 -56.18 17.96
N LEU A 241 40.57 -56.88 17.23
CA LEU A 241 41.68 -57.66 17.80
C LEU A 241 43.08 -57.01 17.67
N SER A 242 43.22 -55.82 17.05
CA SER A 242 44.51 -55.12 17.03
C SER A 242 44.40 -53.62 16.79
N ASP A 243 44.87 -52.84 17.76
CA ASP A 243 44.97 -51.37 17.81
C ASP A 243 45.53 -50.73 16.54
N CYS A 244 44.87 -49.68 16.04
CA CYS A 244 45.47 -48.66 15.17
C CYS A 244 44.96 -47.26 15.57
N GLU A 245 45.92 -46.35 15.77
CA GLU A 245 45.77 -44.92 16.02
C GLU A 245 45.93 -44.15 14.69
N ASP A 246 45.36 -42.93 14.65
CA ASP A 246 45.85 -41.68 14.04
C ASP A 246 44.98 -40.95 12.99
N GLU A 247 45.04 -39.63 13.12
CA GLU A 247 44.12 -38.53 12.74
C GLU A 247 44.25 -37.98 11.31
N THR A 248 43.22 -37.29 10.80
CA THR A 248 43.35 -35.94 10.20
C THR A 248 41.97 -35.27 10.07
N ASP A 249 41.91 -33.97 10.38
CA ASP A 249 40.71 -33.10 10.42
C ASP A 249 40.76 -32.15 9.20
N PRO A 250 39.84 -32.24 8.21
CA PRO A 250 39.72 -31.27 7.12
C PRO A 250 38.84 -30.08 7.55
N GLU A 251 39.28 -28.85 7.23
CA GLU A 251 38.46 -27.64 7.40
C GLU A 251 37.37 -27.60 6.31
N ASP A 252 36.12 -27.46 6.72
CA ASP A 252 34.89 -27.52 5.91
C ASP A 252 34.79 -26.38 4.87
N GLU A 253 34.80 -26.72 3.58
CA GLU A 253 34.30 -25.85 2.50
C GLU A 253 32.91 -26.35 2.07
N LEU A 254 31.85 -25.69 2.55
CA LEU A 254 30.49 -25.91 2.07
C LEU A 254 30.31 -25.34 0.67
N ASN A 255 30.02 -26.19 -0.32
CA ASN A 255 29.21 -25.89 -1.51
C ASN A 255 28.84 -27.23 -2.19
N PRO A 256 27.60 -27.40 -2.70
CA PRO A 256 27.09 -26.59 -3.80
C PRO A 256 25.69 -25.98 -3.59
N LEU A 257 25.48 -24.84 -4.24
CA LEU A 257 24.17 -24.26 -4.53
C LEU A 257 23.45 -25.12 -5.56
N TYR A 258 22.30 -25.68 -5.20
CA TYR A 258 21.40 -26.28 -6.18
C TYR A 258 20.46 -25.21 -6.71
N GLU A 259 20.45 -25.04 -8.03
CA GLU A 259 19.59 -24.13 -8.77
C GLU A 259 18.66 -24.95 -9.65
N THR A 260 17.34 -24.76 -9.47
CA THR A 260 16.32 -25.31 -10.37
C THR A 260 15.59 -24.16 -11.04
N GLU A 261 15.68 -24.13 -12.38
CA GLU A 261 15.06 -23.11 -13.22
C GLU A 261 13.79 -23.68 -13.88
N ARG A 262 12.69 -22.94 -13.80
CA ARG A 262 11.42 -23.28 -14.47
C ARG A 262 10.79 -22.03 -15.07
N GLU A 263 10.34 -22.13 -16.32
CA GLU A 263 9.66 -21.06 -17.05
C GLU A 263 8.19 -21.42 -17.30
N TRP A 264 7.28 -20.48 -17.00
CA TRP A 264 5.85 -20.64 -17.25
C TRP A 264 5.20 -19.36 -17.79
N THR A 265 4.24 -19.53 -18.72
CA THR A 265 3.37 -18.45 -19.18
C THR A 265 2.06 -18.47 -18.41
N HIS A 266 1.73 -17.37 -17.74
CA HIS A 266 0.49 -17.20 -16.97
C HIS A 266 -0.52 -16.31 -17.70
N ARG A 267 -1.81 -16.47 -17.37
CA ARG A 267 -2.88 -15.56 -17.77
C ARG A 267 -3.95 -15.55 -16.68
N GLY A 268 -4.16 -14.39 -16.05
CA GLY A 268 -5.04 -14.23 -14.89
C GLY A 268 -4.57 -15.02 -13.65
N THR A 269 -5.47 -15.20 -12.69
CA THR A 269 -5.16 -15.93 -11.44
C THR A 269 -4.90 -17.42 -11.69
N SER A 270 -3.74 -17.90 -11.28
CA SER A 270 -3.40 -19.33 -11.37
C SER A 270 -2.46 -19.77 -10.27
N THR A 271 -2.71 -20.95 -9.73
CA THR A 271 -1.77 -21.64 -8.83
C THR A 271 -0.98 -22.65 -9.63
N GLN A 272 0.34 -22.59 -9.53
CA GLN A 272 1.26 -23.57 -10.09
C GLN A 272 2.02 -24.30 -8.99
N TYR A 273 2.46 -25.49 -9.35
CA TYR A 273 3.12 -26.41 -8.45
C TYR A 273 4.54 -26.62 -8.91
N VAL A 274 5.50 -26.07 -8.17
CA VAL A 274 6.90 -26.44 -8.32
C VAL A 274 7.10 -27.68 -7.46
N HIS A 275 6.87 -28.83 -8.08
CA HIS A 275 7.25 -30.08 -7.44
C HIS A 275 8.77 -30.11 -7.32
N LEU A 276 9.27 -30.15 -6.09
CA LEU A 276 10.61 -30.64 -5.78
C LEU A 276 10.54 -32.18 -5.74
N ASP A 277 9.83 -32.80 -6.70
CA ASP A 277 9.73 -34.25 -6.80
C ASP A 277 11.02 -34.79 -7.41
N TYR A 278 11.70 -35.60 -6.61
CA TYR A 278 12.70 -36.55 -7.06
C TYR A 278 12.01 -37.91 -7.25
N GLU A 279 11.86 -38.36 -8.49
CA GLU A 279 11.42 -39.74 -8.78
C GLU A 279 12.64 -40.66 -8.58
N TYR A 280 12.69 -41.36 -7.44
CA TYR A 280 13.71 -42.38 -7.14
C TYR A 280 13.78 -43.41 -8.25
N ARG A 281 14.76 -43.30 -9.16
CA ARG A 281 14.87 -44.21 -10.31
C ARG A 281 16.29 -44.48 -10.77
N GLY A 282 17.18 -44.87 -9.86
CA GLY A 282 18.42 -45.56 -10.24
C GLY A 282 19.63 -45.16 -9.42
N GLU A 283 20.50 -46.14 -9.21
CA GLU A 283 21.75 -46.09 -8.46
C GLU A 283 22.79 -45.26 -9.23
N ASP A 284 22.71 -43.92 -9.19
CA ASP A 284 23.77 -42.93 -9.50
C ASP A 284 23.10 -41.62 -9.96
N GLU A 285 22.58 -40.76 -9.05
CA GLU A 285 22.33 -39.33 -9.31
C GLU A 285 21.88 -38.59 -8.03
N ASP A 286 22.34 -37.35 -7.91
CA ASP A 286 22.36 -36.52 -6.70
C ASP A 286 21.00 -36.33 -6.03
N VAL A 287 20.96 -36.54 -4.71
CA VAL A 287 19.80 -36.26 -3.86
C VAL A 287 19.85 -34.80 -3.48
N TRP A 288 18.80 -34.03 -3.82
CA TRP A 288 18.64 -32.71 -3.24
C TRP A 288 18.30 -32.87 -1.76
N VAL A 289 19.26 -32.56 -0.90
CA VAL A 289 19.09 -32.46 0.56
C VAL A 289 19.20 -30.99 0.94
N GLY A 290 18.45 -30.13 0.25
CA GLY A 290 18.47 -28.71 0.56
C GLY A 290 17.87 -28.46 1.94
N ASP A 291 18.59 -27.77 2.82
CA ASP A 291 17.99 -27.21 4.04
C ASP A 291 17.33 -25.85 3.73
N TYR A 292 16.48 -25.41 4.64
CA TYR A 292 16.21 -23.99 4.78
C TYR A 292 17.49 -23.22 5.11
N PRO A 293 17.61 -21.95 4.71
CA PRO A 293 16.62 -21.16 3.97
C PRO A 293 16.62 -21.44 2.46
N LEU A 294 15.42 -21.41 1.85
CA LEU A 294 15.25 -21.47 0.40
C LEU A 294 14.99 -20.06 -0.13
N THR A 295 15.80 -19.61 -1.08
CA THR A 295 15.53 -18.35 -1.79
C THR A 295 14.75 -18.67 -3.06
N VAL A 296 13.54 -18.15 -3.15
CA VAL A 296 12.72 -18.22 -4.34
C VAL A 296 12.80 -16.86 -5.03
N THR A 297 13.11 -16.87 -6.32
CA THR A 297 13.19 -15.68 -7.17
C THR A 297 12.19 -15.85 -8.31
N ALA A 298 11.40 -14.83 -8.59
CA ALA A 298 10.53 -14.76 -9.76
C ALA A 298 10.95 -13.58 -10.65
N GLU A 299 11.10 -13.84 -11.94
CA GLU A 299 11.36 -12.82 -12.96
C GLU A 299 10.17 -12.72 -13.91
N PHE A 300 9.64 -11.52 -14.12
CA PHE A 300 8.56 -11.26 -15.05
C PHE A 300 8.64 -9.83 -15.57
N ASP A 301 8.35 -9.60 -16.86
CA ASP A 301 8.35 -8.28 -17.50
C ASP A 301 9.57 -7.40 -17.19
N GLY A 302 10.76 -8.01 -17.07
CA GLY A 302 12.02 -7.31 -16.78
C GLY A 302 12.25 -6.99 -15.30
N THR A 303 11.39 -7.49 -14.42
CA THR A 303 11.42 -7.30 -12.98
C THR A 303 11.80 -8.58 -12.27
N THR A 304 12.63 -8.48 -11.23
CA THR A 304 13.11 -9.61 -10.44
C THR A 304 12.70 -9.42 -8.98
N CYS A 305 11.86 -10.32 -8.49
CA CYS A 305 11.40 -10.40 -7.11
C CYS A 305 12.03 -11.60 -6.41
N SER A 306 12.33 -11.50 -5.12
CA SER A 306 12.86 -12.63 -4.36
C SER A 306 12.39 -12.61 -2.93
N ALA A 307 12.01 -13.76 -2.40
CA ALA A 307 11.81 -13.96 -0.98
C ALA A 307 12.53 -15.22 -0.48
N THR A 308 12.69 -15.28 0.83
CA THR A 308 13.30 -16.41 1.51
C THR A 308 12.24 -17.15 2.31
N LEU A 309 12.08 -18.44 2.04
CA LEU A 309 11.34 -19.36 2.87
C LEU A 309 12.30 -19.95 3.90
N ASP A 310 11.86 -20.08 5.14
CA ASP A 310 12.65 -20.67 6.22
C ASP A 310 11.80 -21.60 7.08
N SER A 311 12.43 -22.41 7.93
CA SER A 311 11.72 -23.38 8.77
C SER A 311 10.67 -22.79 9.71
N SER A 312 10.65 -21.46 9.90
CA SER A 312 9.66 -20.75 10.70
C SER A 312 8.61 -19.99 9.87
N SER A 313 8.86 -19.79 8.57
CA SER A 313 7.97 -19.15 7.61
C SER A 313 7.93 -19.99 6.33
N ASP A 314 6.96 -20.88 6.27
CA ASP A 314 6.73 -21.73 5.10
C ASP A 314 6.08 -20.96 3.95
N ASP A 315 5.69 -19.70 4.13
CA ASP A 315 5.14 -18.85 3.08
C ASP A 315 5.86 -17.50 2.98
N ALA A 316 5.86 -16.92 1.78
CA ALA A 316 6.38 -15.59 1.50
C ALA A 316 5.77 -14.97 0.24
N HIS A 317 5.69 -13.65 0.21
CA HIS A 317 5.37 -12.87 -0.99
C HIS A 317 6.68 -12.45 -1.66
N LEU A 318 6.87 -12.82 -2.94
CA LEU A 318 8.13 -12.55 -3.65
C LEU A 318 8.31 -11.05 -3.93
N CYS A 319 7.22 -10.39 -4.26
CA CYS A 319 7.17 -8.95 -4.44
C CYS A 319 6.38 -8.39 -3.25
N PRO A 320 6.98 -7.56 -2.36
CA PRO A 320 6.20 -6.90 -1.33
C PRO A 320 5.15 -6.05 -2.03
N LEU A 321 3.88 -6.42 -1.84
CA LEU A 321 2.77 -5.66 -2.38
C LEU A 321 2.78 -4.28 -1.74
N GLY A 322 2.53 -3.22 -2.51
CA GLY A 322 1.74 -2.13 -1.96
C GLY A 322 0.44 -2.73 -1.41
N THR A 323 -0.13 -2.21 -0.33
CA THR A 323 -1.45 -2.67 0.12
C THR A 323 -2.39 -2.69 -1.07
N ASP A 324 -3.13 -3.78 -1.26
CA ASP A 324 -4.15 -3.86 -2.31
C ASP A 324 -5.04 -2.62 -2.20
N SER A 325 -5.26 -1.91 -3.30
CA SER A 325 -6.12 -0.71 -3.27
C SER A 325 -7.50 -0.98 -2.65
N GLU A 326 -8.02 -2.22 -2.69
CA GLU A 326 -9.21 -2.62 -1.95
C GLU A 326 -8.99 -2.63 -0.44
N GLU A 327 -7.91 -3.25 0.04
CA GLU A 327 -7.54 -3.26 1.46
C GLU A 327 -7.32 -1.83 1.97
N ARG A 328 -6.65 -0.99 1.18
CA ARG A 328 -6.40 0.39 1.56
C ARG A 328 -7.67 1.23 1.60
N ALA A 329 -8.57 1.06 0.63
CA ALA A 329 -9.88 1.70 0.65
C ALA A 329 -10.70 1.29 1.89
N ASP A 330 -10.69 0.00 2.23
CA ASP A 330 -11.36 -0.55 3.43
C ASP A 330 -10.80 0.07 4.74
N GLU A 331 -9.48 0.28 4.82
CA GLU A 331 -8.86 0.96 5.96
C GLU A 331 -9.32 2.42 6.09
N LEU A 332 -9.38 3.13 4.97
CA LEU A 332 -9.82 4.52 4.95
C LEU A 332 -11.30 4.66 5.26
N ASN A 333 -12.14 3.66 4.98
CA ASN A 333 -13.58 3.59 5.31
C ASN A 333 -14.50 4.67 4.70
N TRP A 334 -13.95 5.64 3.97
CA TRP A 334 -14.69 6.70 3.28
C TRP A 334 -14.45 6.73 1.76
N ILE A 335 -13.58 5.87 1.25
CA ILE A 335 -13.40 5.60 -0.18
C ILE A 335 -14.07 4.25 -0.47
N GLU A 336 -14.99 4.22 -1.43
CA GLU A 336 -15.68 3.01 -1.85
C GLU A 336 -15.50 2.80 -3.37
N LEU A 337 -15.39 1.55 -3.79
CA LEU A 337 -15.38 1.19 -5.21
C LEU A 337 -16.81 1.33 -5.76
N ASN A 338 -16.98 2.08 -6.84
CA ASN A 338 -18.27 2.25 -7.47
C ASN A 338 -18.65 1.00 -8.29
N ASP A 339 -19.71 0.29 -7.88
CA ASP A 339 -20.20 -0.94 -8.52
C ASP A 339 -20.54 -0.79 -10.03
N GLU A 340 -20.90 0.41 -10.50
CA GLU A 340 -21.27 0.63 -11.90
C GLU A 340 -20.06 0.92 -12.79
N THR A 341 -19.04 1.59 -12.26
CA THR A 341 -17.85 1.99 -13.04
C THR A 341 -16.63 1.13 -12.76
N GLU A 342 -16.63 0.33 -11.69
CA GLU A 342 -15.47 -0.44 -11.20
C GLU A 342 -14.26 0.47 -10.93
N LYS A 343 -14.50 1.69 -10.41
CA LYS A 343 -13.48 2.72 -10.11
C LYS A 343 -13.75 3.36 -8.75
N TYR A 344 -12.70 3.83 -8.07
CA TYR A 344 -12.81 4.69 -6.90
C TYR A 344 -13.14 6.10 -7.35
N HIS A 345 -14.14 6.73 -6.73
CA HIS A 345 -14.46 8.14 -6.99
C HIS A 345 -14.10 8.97 -5.78
N VAL A 346 -13.25 9.97 -5.96
CA VAL A 346 -12.83 10.86 -4.87
C VAL A 346 -13.04 12.30 -5.28
N THR A 347 -13.63 13.10 -4.39
CA THR A 347 -13.75 14.55 -4.57
C THR A 347 -12.58 15.26 -3.92
N LEU A 348 -11.79 15.95 -4.74
CA LEU A 348 -10.66 16.77 -4.34
C LEU A 348 -11.05 18.26 -4.39
N VAL A 349 -10.60 19.03 -3.40
CA VAL A 349 -10.86 20.47 -3.33
C VAL A 349 -9.58 21.23 -3.03
N VAL A 350 -9.36 22.30 -3.79
CA VAL A 350 -8.38 23.34 -3.48
C VAL A 350 -9.12 24.62 -3.16
N VAL A 351 -8.78 25.22 -2.03
CA VAL A 351 -9.40 26.45 -1.50
C VAL A 351 -8.50 27.65 -1.50
#